data_AF-A0A314W964-F1
#
_entry.id   AF-A0A314W964-F1
#
_cell.length_a   1.000
_cell.length_b   1.000
_cell.length_c   1.000
_cell.angle_alpha   90.00
_cell.angle_beta   90.00
_cell.angle_gamma   90.00
#
_symmetry.space_group_name_H-M   'P 1'
#
loop_
_entity.id
_entity.type
_entity.pdbx_description
1 polymer ?
#
loop_
_entity_poly.entity_id
_entity_poly.type
_entity_poly.pdbx_seq_one_letter_code
_entity_poly.pdbx_strand_id
1 'polypeptide(L)'
;RHILPNVLSPIMVSATLGIANAIITESALSFLGLGFPPDFPTWGRLLFDAVDYLQQYPERVFWPGLFISLTVLSVNYLGDGLRDALDPRIRGR
;
A
#
# COMPACT_ATOMS: atom_id res chain seq x y z
N ARG A 1 -16.90 -17.40 -25.02
CA ARG A 1 -15.57 -17.13 -24.42
C ARG A 1 -15.09 -15.71 -24.80
N HIS A 2 -15.88 -14.67 -24.44
CA HIS A 2 -15.61 -13.27 -24.80
C HIS A 2 -15.74 -12.29 -23.61
N ILE A 3 -16.12 -12.77 -22.41
CA ILE A 3 -16.30 -11.94 -21.22
C ILE A 3 -14.97 -11.74 -20.45
N LEU A 4 -14.03 -12.69 -20.57
CA LEU A 4 -12.75 -12.66 -19.86
C LEU A 4 -11.95 -11.35 -20.06
N PRO A 5 -11.68 -10.86 -21.29
CA PRO A 5 -10.87 -9.65 -21.48
C PRO A 5 -11.54 -8.38 -20.92
N ASN A 6 -12.87 -8.34 -20.85
CA ASN A 6 -13.60 -7.16 -20.38
C ASN A 6 -13.69 -7.08 -18.85
N VAL A 7 -13.58 -8.23 -18.15
CA VAL A 7 -13.65 -8.30 -16.68
C VAL A 7 -12.26 -8.24 -16.03
N LEU A 8 -11.20 -8.62 -16.77
CA LEU A 8 -9.82 -8.49 -16.29
C LEU A 8 -9.47 -7.04 -15.93
N SER A 9 -9.96 -6.08 -16.70
CA SER A 9 -9.72 -4.65 -16.49
C SER A 9 -10.16 -4.15 -15.10
N PRO A 10 -11.45 -4.27 -14.70
CA PRO A 10 -11.88 -3.87 -13.36
C PRO A 10 -11.29 -4.74 -12.24
N ILE A 11 -10.98 -6.02 -12.50
CA ILE A 11 -10.31 -6.89 -11.51
C ILE A 11 -8.92 -6.36 -11.19
N MET A 12 -8.14 -5.98 -12.19
CA MET A 12 -6.78 -5.48 -11.98
C MET A 12 -6.77 -4.15 -11.20
N VAL A 13 -7.71 -3.24 -11.50
CA VAL A 13 -7.89 -2.01 -10.72
C VAL A 13 -8.25 -2.33 -9.26
N SER A 14 -9.23 -3.22 -9.04
CA SER A 14 -9.64 -3.63 -7.70
C SER A 14 -8.53 -4.33 -6.93
N ALA A 15 -7.71 -5.14 -7.60
CA ALA A 15 -6.56 -5.81 -7.00
C ALA A 15 -5.51 -4.79 -6.54
N THR A 16 -5.25 -3.76 -7.34
CA THR A 16 -4.28 -2.71 -7.02
C THR A 16 -4.71 -1.92 -5.78
N LEU A 17 -5.98 -1.53 -5.70
CA LEU A 17 -6.55 -0.88 -4.51
C LEU A 17 -6.54 -1.82 -3.29
N GLY A 18 -6.81 -3.11 -3.50
CA GLY A 18 -6.72 -4.13 -2.46
C GLY A 18 -5.30 -4.27 -1.89
N ILE A 19 -4.27 -4.20 -2.74
CA ILE A 19 -2.87 -4.23 -2.32
C ILE A 19 -2.52 -3.02 -1.45
N ALA A 20 -2.95 -1.81 -1.85
CA ALA A 20 -2.70 -0.61 -1.04
C ALA A 20 -3.30 -0.75 0.38
N ASN A 21 -4.54 -1.25 0.48
CA ASN A 21 -5.18 -1.51 1.77
C ASN A 21 -4.47 -2.60 2.57
N ALA A 22 -4.00 -3.67 1.91
CA ALA A 22 -3.25 -4.74 2.57
C ALA A 22 -1.94 -4.23 3.19
N ILE A 23 -1.21 -3.35 2.48
CA ILE A 23 0.04 -2.75 2.96
C ILE A 23 -0.21 -1.89 4.21
N ILE A 24 -1.23 -1.02 4.18
CA ILE A 24 -1.57 -0.19 5.35
C ILE A 24 -1.98 -1.07 6.53
N THR A 25 -2.80 -2.09 6.28
CA THR A 25 -3.31 -2.98 7.33
C THR A 25 -2.18 -3.79 7.96
N GLU A 26 -1.29 -4.37 7.16
CA GLU A 26 -0.11 -5.08 7.65
C GLU A 26 0.81 -4.15 8.44
N SER A 27 1.09 -2.95 7.91
CA SER A 27 1.93 -1.96 8.61
C SER A 27 1.32 -1.54 9.94
N ALA A 28 -0.01 -1.37 10.01
CA ALA A 28 -0.72 -1.06 11.24
C ALA A 28 -0.68 -2.22 12.24
N LEU A 29 -0.88 -3.47 11.79
CA LEU A 29 -0.78 -4.65 12.65
C LEU A 29 0.64 -4.83 13.20
N SER A 30 1.66 -4.69 12.34
CA SER A 30 3.07 -4.71 12.73
C SER A 30 3.42 -3.59 13.72
N PHE A 31 2.84 -2.40 13.53
CA PHE A 31 2.97 -1.29 14.49
C PHE A 31 2.29 -1.57 15.84
N LEU A 32 1.16 -2.29 15.85
CA LEU A 32 0.47 -2.69 17.08
C LEU A 32 1.11 -3.92 17.76
N GLY A 33 2.19 -4.48 17.18
CA GLY A 33 2.84 -5.69 17.68
C GLY A 33 2.11 -7.00 17.34
N LEU A 34 1.11 -6.94 16.46
CA LEU A 34 0.32 -8.08 15.96
C LEU A 34 0.81 -8.59 14.59
N GLY A 35 1.92 -8.04 14.09
CA GLY A 35 2.50 -8.40 12.80
C GLY A 35 3.54 -9.52 12.90
N PHE A 36 4.57 -9.42 12.06
CA PHE A 36 5.64 -10.42 11.99
C PHE A 36 6.45 -10.53 13.30
N PRO A 37 7.07 -11.68 13.58
CA PRO A 37 7.99 -11.84 14.71
C PRO A 37 9.12 -10.79 14.65
N PRO A 38 9.70 -10.41 15.80
CA PRO A 38 10.69 -9.32 15.90
C PRO A 38 11.96 -9.55 15.06
N ASP A 39 12.21 -10.79 14.64
CA ASP A 39 13.32 -11.18 13.77
C ASP A 39 13.16 -10.66 12.33
N PHE A 40 11.94 -10.23 11.96
CA PHE A 40 11.62 -9.68 10.64
C PHE A 40 11.47 -8.15 10.70
N PRO A 41 12.41 -7.40 10.10
CA PRO A 41 12.34 -5.94 10.10
C PRO A 41 11.34 -5.44 9.04
N THR A 42 10.05 -5.46 9.37
CA THR A 42 9.01 -4.79 8.58
C THR A 42 8.97 -3.30 8.89
N TRP A 43 8.49 -2.46 7.96
CA TRP A 43 8.39 -1.02 8.21
C TRP A 43 7.42 -0.68 9.35
N GLY A 44 6.32 -1.41 9.50
CA GLY A 44 5.42 -1.28 10.65
C GLY A 44 6.10 -1.63 11.98
N ARG A 45 6.95 -2.67 11.99
CA ARG A 45 7.71 -3.06 13.18
C ARG A 45 8.76 -2.01 13.55
N LEU A 46 9.46 -1.45 12.55
CA LEU A 46 10.40 -0.35 12.77
C LEU A 46 9.72 0.87 13.40
N LEU A 47 8.45 1.15 13.05
CA LEU A 47 7.67 2.19 13.71
C LEU A 47 7.37 1.85 15.17
N PHE A 48 7.00 0.59 15.48
CA PHE A 48 6.76 0.13 16.85
C PHE A 48 8.01 0.31 17.72
N ASP A 49 9.15 -0.20 17.24
CA ASP A 49 10.42 -0.12 17.98
C ASP A 49 10.91 1.33 18.13
N ALA A 50 10.51 2.24 17.23
CA ALA A 50 10.87 3.65 17.28
C ALA A 50 10.03 4.49 18.26
N VAL A 51 8.88 4.00 18.75
CA VAL A 51 8.03 4.72 19.71
C VAL A 51 8.81 5.06 20.98
N ASP A 52 9.55 4.10 21.54
CA ASP A 52 10.33 4.28 22.77
C ASP A 52 11.47 5.30 22.61
N TYR A 53 11.97 5.47 21.38
CA TYR A 53 13.06 6.37 21.06
C TYR A 53 12.60 7.68 20.42
N LEU A 54 11.29 7.93 20.32
CA LEU A 54 10.75 9.08 19.58
C LEU A 54 11.31 10.43 20.07
N GLN A 55 11.55 10.57 21.37
CA GLN A 55 12.11 11.80 21.95
C GLN A 55 13.61 11.98 21.66
N GLN A 56 14.34 10.89 21.39
CA GLN A 56 15.78 10.92 21.15
C GLN A 56 16.13 10.90 19.66
N TYR A 57 15.42 10.08 18.88
CA TYR A 57 15.68 9.79 17.47
C TYR A 57 14.37 9.83 16.65
N PRO A 58 13.72 11.00 16.50
CA PRO A 58 12.46 11.14 15.76
C PRO A 58 12.57 10.71 14.29
N GLU A 59 13.78 10.76 13.70
CA GLU A 59 14.03 10.30 12.35
C GLU A 59 13.72 8.80 12.15
N ARG A 60 13.81 7.99 13.22
CA ARG A 60 13.48 6.56 13.16
C ARG A 60 12.01 6.29 12.90
N VAL A 61 11.12 7.21 13.26
CA VAL A 61 9.69 7.16 12.91
C VAL A 61 9.44 7.75 11.52
N PHE A 62 10.16 8.81 11.18
CA PHE A 62 9.96 9.53 9.93
C PHE A 62 10.26 8.66 8.70
N TRP A 63 11.40 7.96 8.67
CA TRP A 63 11.81 7.18 7.50
C TRP A 63 10.85 6.03 7.16
N PRO A 64 10.50 5.11 8.09
CA PRO A 64 9.55 4.04 7.78
C PRO A 64 8.17 4.57 7.40
N GLY A 65 7.68 5.62 8.08
CA GLY A 65 6.41 6.26 7.77
C GLY A 65 6.37 6.87 6.36
N LEU A 66 7.47 7.50 5.94
CA LEU A 66 7.63 8.05 4.60
C LEU A 66 7.63 6.94 3.54
N PHE A 67 8.36 5.84 3.76
CA PHE A 67 8.42 4.73 2.81
C PHE A 67 7.08 4.00 2.65
N ILE A 68 6.35 3.77 3.75
CA ILE A 68 4.97 3.23 3.71
C ILE A 68 4.09 4.17 2.87
N SER A 69 4.12 5.47 3.19
CA SER A 69 3.30 6.47 2.50
C SER A 69 3.61 6.54 1.00
N LEU A 70 4.88 6.58 0.62
CA LEU A 70 5.31 6.58 -0.79
C LEU A 70 4.87 5.31 -1.53
N THR A 71 4.96 4.15 -0.88
CA THR A 71 4.56 2.88 -1.47
C THR A 71 3.06 2.84 -1.70
N VAL A 72 2.27 3.23 -0.69
CA VAL A 72 0.81 3.32 -0.78
C VAL A 72 0.41 4.30 -1.87
N LEU A 73 1.02 5.48 -1.93
CA LEU A 73 0.74 6.48 -2.96
C LEU A 73 1.08 5.94 -4.35
N SER A 74 2.23 5.29 -4.51
CA SER A 74 2.66 4.72 -5.79
C SER A 74 1.68 3.64 -6.28
N VAL A 75 1.23 2.77 -5.39
CA VAL A 75 0.22 1.73 -5.71
C VAL A 75 -1.13 2.36 -6.04
N ASN A 76 -1.57 3.38 -5.30
CA ASN A 76 -2.81 4.09 -5.60
C ASN A 76 -2.75 4.78 -6.97
N TYR A 77 -1.68 5.52 -7.26
CA TYR A 77 -1.50 6.17 -8.56
C TYR A 77 -1.41 5.17 -9.71
N LEU A 78 -0.77 4.02 -9.50
CA LEU A 78 -0.77 2.94 -10.50
C LEU A 78 -2.19 2.41 -10.74
N GLY A 79 -2.97 2.24 -9.67
CA GLY A 79 -4.37 1.81 -9.74
C GLY A 79 -5.24 2.80 -10.49
N ASP A 80 -5.07 4.10 -10.23
CA ASP A 80 -5.77 5.18 -10.92
C ASP A 80 -5.36 5.29 -12.39
N GLY A 81 -4.06 5.24 -12.69
CA GLY A 81 -3.56 5.24 -14.07
C GLY A 81 -4.03 4.03 -14.87
N LEU A 82 -4.10 2.86 -14.22
CA LEU A 82 -4.67 1.65 -14.81
C LEU A 82 -6.18 1.80 -15.03
N ARG A 83 -6.90 2.38 -14.07
CA ARG A 83 -8.33 2.68 -14.21
C ARG A 83 -8.59 3.61 -15.39
N ASP A 84 -7.81 4.68 -15.52
CA ASP A 84 -7.94 5.67 -16.60
C ASP A 84 -7.63 5.05 -17.97
N ALA A 85 -6.58 4.22 -18.07
CA ALA A 85 -6.24 3.51 -19.31
C ALA A 85 -7.31 2.49 -19.73
N LEU A 86 -8.09 1.98 -18.78
CA LEU A 86 -9.10 0.96 -18.98
C LEU A 86 -10.53 1.51 -19.02
N ASP A 87 -10.76 2.79 -18.71
CA ASP A 87 -12.08 3.41 -18.77
C ASP A 87 -12.49 3.61 -20.24
N PRO A 88 -13.51 2.88 -20.75
CA PRO A 88 -13.93 2.96 -22.15
C PRO A 88 -14.59 4.31 -22.52
N ARG A 89 -14.94 5.17 -21.55
CA ARG A 89 -15.59 6.48 -21.81
C ARG A 89 -14.73 7.47 -22.61
N ILE A 90 -13.41 7.30 -22.66
CA ILE A 90 -12.52 8.18 -23.46
C ILE A 90 -12.59 7.82 -24.96
N ARG A 91 -13.04 6.62 -25.32
CA ARG A 91 -13.04 6.11 -26.70
C ARG A 91 -14.34 6.35 -27.48
N GLY A 92 -15.28 7.10 -26.90
CA GLY A 92 -16.62 7.33 -27.42
C GLY A 92 -16.92 8.80 -27.75
N ARG A 93 -16.04 9.48 -28.50
CA ARG A 93 -16.36 10.65 -29.33
C ARG A 93 -15.48 10.66 -30.57
#